data_AF-A0A2G2WK10-F1
#
_entry.id   AF-A0A2G2WK10-F1
#
_cell.length_a   1.000
_cell.length_b   1.000
_cell.length_c   1.000
_cell.angle_alpha   90.00
_cell.angle_beta   90.00
_cell.angle_gamma   90.00
#
_symmetry.space_group_name_H-M   'P 1'
#
loop_
_entity.id
_entity.type
_entity.pdbx_description
1 polymer ?
#
loop_
_entity_poly.entity_id
_entity_poly.type
_entity_poly.pdbx_seq_one_letter_code
_entity_poly.pdbx_strand_id
1 'polypeptide(L)'
;MTSFSKKAQELATLCDVQVGIIIFGSEEMILWPSEPHVKQIVERYFSFPELERMNKLVRNVEYHEKMVEDQKESITKIEQKNEEKKMELLFNEVVKGKNIYELDVGELRGLTKLFALKKAQVEERKKQLHEHNQSIEGSDNNAQEKDDGHPKI
;
A
#
# COMPACT_ATOMS: atom_id res chain seq x y z
N MET A 1 -17.58 2.25 36.30
CA MET A 1 -16.94 2.54 35.00
C MET A 1 -17.67 1.78 33.90
N THR A 2 -18.23 2.49 32.93
CA THR A 2 -18.76 1.93 31.68
C THR A 2 -17.63 1.27 30.87
N SER A 3 -17.96 0.38 29.93
CA SER A 3 -16.96 -0.24 29.03
C SER A 3 -16.08 0.80 28.29
N PHE A 4 -16.67 1.96 27.96
CA PHE A 4 -15.99 3.07 27.28
C PHE A 4 -14.92 3.73 28.15
N SER A 5 -15.25 4.09 29.40
CA SER A 5 -14.29 4.70 30.34
C SER A 5 -13.12 3.78 30.69
N LYS A 6 -13.33 2.45 30.70
CA LYS A 6 -12.24 1.48 30.88
C LYS A 6 -11.25 1.50 29.72
N LYS A 7 -11.73 1.48 28.48
CA LYS A 7 -10.87 1.58 27.28
C LYS A 7 -10.11 2.90 27.24
N ALA A 8 -10.73 4.00 27.65
CA ALA A 8 -10.05 5.29 27.76
C ALA A 8 -8.93 5.28 28.81
N GLN A 9 -9.17 4.64 29.96
CA GLN A 9 -8.14 4.45 30.99
C GLN A 9 -6.98 3.57 30.50
N GLU A 10 -7.28 2.47 29.81
CA GLU A 10 -6.26 1.61 29.21
C GLU A 10 -5.41 2.40 28.21
N LEU A 11 -6.03 3.17 27.31
CA LEU A 11 -5.33 4.02 26.35
C LEU A 11 -4.45 5.06 27.04
N ALA A 12 -4.99 5.76 28.03
CA ALA A 12 -4.23 6.74 28.82
C ALA A 12 -2.99 6.11 29.46
N THR A 13 -3.14 4.90 30.01
CA THR A 13 -2.08 4.18 30.71
C THR A 13 -1.03 3.61 29.75
N LEU A 14 -1.46 2.95 28.67
CA LEU A 14 -0.55 2.27 27.73
C LEU A 14 0.24 3.25 26.87
N CYS A 15 -0.35 4.38 26.52
CA CYS A 15 0.28 5.37 25.66
C CYS A 15 0.89 6.56 26.43
N ASP A 16 0.73 6.61 27.76
CA ASP A 16 1.14 7.73 28.61
C ASP A 16 0.57 9.08 28.11
N VAL A 17 -0.75 9.11 27.91
CA VAL A 17 -1.47 10.27 27.38
C VAL A 17 -2.60 10.70 28.31
N GLN A 18 -2.90 12.00 28.32
CA GLN A 18 -4.07 12.53 28.99
C GLN A 18 -5.31 12.32 28.12
N VAL A 19 -6.35 11.70 28.68
CA VAL A 19 -7.61 11.42 27.98
C VAL A 19 -8.76 12.01 28.78
N GLY A 20 -9.59 12.81 28.12
CA GLY A 20 -10.83 13.36 28.66
C GLY A 20 -12.00 12.98 27.77
N ILE A 21 -13.14 12.64 28.39
CA ILE A 21 -14.36 12.30 27.68
C ILE A 21 -15.46 13.26 28.13
N ILE A 22 -16.16 13.82 27.14
CA ILE A 22 -17.35 14.66 27.32
C ILE A 22 -18.47 14.01 26.49
N ILE A 23 -19.54 13.58 27.14
CA ILE A 23 -20.71 13.01 26.47
C ILE A 23 -21.90 13.91 26.79
N PHE A 24 -22.54 14.44 25.75
CA PHE A 24 -23.77 15.20 25.85
C PHE A 24 -24.96 14.24 25.74
N GLY A 25 -25.67 14.03 26.85
CA GLY A 25 -26.95 13.34 26.87
C GLY A 25 -28.13 14.31 26.71
N SER A 26 -29.35 13.78 26.67
CA SER A 26 -30.57 14.58 26.57
C SER A 26 -30.86 15.43 27.81
N GLU A 27 -30.41 14.99 28.99
CA GLU A 27 -30.68 15.65 30.27
C GLU A 27 -29.40 15.96 31.06
N GLU A 28 -28.34 15.18 30.88
CA GLU A 28 -27.10 15.32 31.64
C GLU A 28 -25.86 15.19 30.76
N MET A 29 -24.78 15.87 31.17
CA MET A 29 -23.46 15.75 30.59
C MET A 29 -22.61 14.80 31.45
N ILE A 30 -21.98 13.81 30.82
CA ILE A 30 -21.06 12.91 31.50
C ILE A 30 -19.63 13.38 31.24
N LEU A 31 -18.88 13.61 32.32
CA LEU A 31 -17.47 13.97 32.31
C LEU A 31 -16.64 12.85 32.95
N TRP A 32 -15.60 12.41 32.24
CA TRP A 32 -14.65 11.41 32.74
C TRP A 32 -13.21 11.85 32.45
N PRO A 33 -12.25 11.67 33.38
CA PRO A 33 -12.33 10.91 34.63
C PRO A 33 -13.00 11.63 35.80
N SER A 34 -12.94 12.96 35.81
CA SER A 34 -13.69 13.83 36.70
C SER A 34 -13.74 15.22 36.09
N GLU A 35 -14.69 16.05 36.52
CA GLU A 35 -14.84 17.41 36.00
C GLU A 35 -13.55 18.26 36.08
N PRO A 36 -12.80 18.31 37.21
CA PRO A 36 -11.57 19.10 37.27
C PRO A 36 -10.49 18.62 36.29
N HIS A 37 -10.36 17.31 36.11
CA HIS A 37 -9.39 16.74 35.18
C HIS A 37 -9.77 17.02 33.72
N VAL A 38 -11.05 16.86 33.37
CA VAL A 38 -11.52 17.18 32.01
C VAL A 38 -11.31 18.66 31.72
N LYS A 39 -11.63 19.53 32.67
CA LYS A 39 -11.41 20.97 32.54
C LYS A 39 -9.94 21.30 32.26
N GLN A 40 -9.01 20.72 33.01
CA GLN A 40 -7.57 20.90 32.80
C GLN A 40 -7.13 20.44 31.39
N ILE A 41 -7.64 19.31 30.91
CA ILE A 41 -7.33 18.79 29.57
C ILE A 41 -7.85 19.75 28.49
N VAL A 42 -9.08 20.24 28.65
CA VAL A 42 -9.71 21.20 27.73
C VAL A 42 -8.96 22.53 27.71
N GLU A 43 -8.61 23.07 28.87
CA GLU A 43 -7.80 24.30 28.98
C GLU A 43 -6.44 24.13 28.30
N ARG A 44 -5.78 23.00 28.52
CA ARG A 44 -4.53 22.66 27.83
C ARG A 44 -4.74 22.56 26.32
N TYR A 45 -5.81 21.92 25.84
CA TYR A 45 -6.13 21.84 24.42
C TYR A 45 -6.31 23.24 23.80
N PHE A 46 -7.05 24.14 24.45
CA PHE A 46 -7.27 25.49 23.95
C PHE A 46 -6.06 26.42 24.10
N SER A 47 -5.06 26.05 24.90
CA SER A 47 -3.79 26.79 24.96
C SER A 47 -2.94 26.69 23.68
N PHE A 48 -3.19 25.68 22.83
CA PHE A 48 -2.53 25.54 21.53
C PHE A 48 -3.18 26.43 20.45
N PRO A 49 -2.43 26.91 19.43
CA PRO A 49 -2.99 27.67 18.31
C PRO A 49 -4.08 26.90 17.55
N GLU A 50 -5.07 27.62 17.00
CA GLU A 50 -6.22 27.02 16.31
C GLU A 50 -5.82 26.11 15.13
N LEU A 51 -4.87 26.55 14.30
CA LEU A 51 -4.38 25.77 13.17
C LEU A 51 -3.80 24.41 13.61
N GLU A 52 -3.04 24.38 14.71
CA GLU A 52 -2.48 23.13 15.24
C GLU A 52 -3.55 22.18 15.75
N ARG A 53 -4.58 22.73 16.42
CA ARG A 53 -5.73 21.95 16.90
C ARG A 53 -6.51 21.36 15.73
N MET A 54 -6.82 22.18 14.72
CA MET A 54 -7.62 21.77 13.56
C MET A 54 -6.92 20.68 12.76
N ASN A 55 -5.60 20.77 12.56
CA ASN A 55 -4.83 19.75 11.84
C ASN A 55 -4.78 18.38 12.54
N LYS A 56 -4.98 18.33 13.86
CA LYS A 56 -4.95 17.10 14.66
C LYS A 56 -6.34 16.62 15.08
N LEU A 57 -7.37 17.41 14.83
CA LEU A 57 -8.75 17.05 15.15
C LEU A 57 -9.24 15.98 14.18
N VAL A 58 -9.78 14.90 14.73
CA VAL A 58 -10.43 13.83 13.94
C VAL A 58 -11.92 13.86 14.26
N ARG A 59 -12.76 14.11 13.24
CA ARG A 59 -14.21 14.01 13.39
C ARG A 59 -14.70 12.61 13.01
N ASN A 60 -15.73 12.11 13.70
CA ASN A 60 -16.30 10.79 13.42
C ASN A 60 -16.72 10.63 11.95
N VAL A 61 -17.34 11.66 11.36
CA VAL A 61 -17.77 11.64 9.95
C VAL A 61 -16.57 11.47 9.02
N GLU A 62 -15.53 12.28 9.20
CA GLU A 62 -14.29 12.20 8.39
C GLU A 62 -13.60 10.84 8.54
N TYR A 63 -13.56 10.31 9.77
CA TYR A 63 -12.99 8.99 10.02
C TYR A 63 -13.77 7.90 9.27
N HIS A 64 -15.10 7.93 9.34
CA HIS A 64 -15.93 6.95 8.65
C HIS A 64 -15.85 7.08 7.12
N GLU A 65 -15.84 8.31 6.58
CA GLU A 65 -15.66 8.56 5.15
C GLU A 65 -14.33 8.01 4.65
N LYS A 66 -13.24 8.29 5.38
CA LYS A 66 -11.92 7.75 5.06
C LYS A 66 -11.89 6.22 5.08
N MET A 67 -12.47 5.60 6.11
CA MET A 67 -12.55 4.15 6.20
C MET A 67 -13.31 3.52 5.03
N VAL A 68 -14.41 4.15 4.59
CA VAL A 68 -15.16 3.70 3.41
C VAL A 68 -14.32 3.82 2.15
N GLU A 69 -13.58 4.91 1.99
CA GLU A 69 -12.71 5.11 0.83
C GLU A 69 -11.55 4.10 0.79
N ASP A 70 -10.87 3.89 1.91
CA ASP A 70 -9.81 2.88 2.06
C ASP A 70 -10.34 1.47 1.69
N GLN A 71 -11.58 1.15 2.09
CA GLN A 71 -12.23 -0.11 1.74
C GLN A 71 -12.54 -0.21 0.25
N LYS A 72 -13.04 0.86 -0.38
CA LYS A 72 -13.28 0.89 -1.83
C LYS A 72 -11.99 0.68 -2.61
N GLU A 73 -10.90 1.36 -2.23
CA GLU A 73 -9.61 1.15 -2.87
C GLU A 73 -9.13 -0.30 -2.76
N SER A 74 -9.32 -0.92 -1.59
CA SER A 74 -8.97 -2.31 -1.36
C SER A 74 -9.77 -3.25 -2.26
N ILE A 75 -11.08 -3.02 -2.39
CA ILE A 75 -11.96 -3.77 -3.29
C ILE A 75 -11.48 -3.65 -4.73
N THR A 76 -11.23 -2.43 -5.22
CA THR A 76 -10.74 -2.22 -6.59
C THR A 76 -9.41 -2.94 -6.85
N LYS A 77 -8.47 -2.93 -5.89
CA LYS A 77 -7.20 -3.67 -6.01
C LYS A 77 -7.42 -5.18 -6.09
N ILE A 78 -8.38 -5.71 -5.33
CA ILE A 78 -8.72 -7.15 -5.35
C ILE A 78 -9.39 -7.52 -6.67
N GLU A 79 -10.35 -6.72 -7.13
CA GLU A 79 -11.04 -6.92 -8.42
C GLU A 79 -10.05 -6.92 -9.58
N GLN A 80 -9.12 -5.97 -9.62
CA GLN A 80 -8.08 -5.93 -10.64
C GLN A 80 -7.22 -7.21 -10.64
N LYS A 81 -6.73 -7.64 -9.47
CA LYS A 81 -5.94 -8.88 -9.35
C LYS A 81 -6.73 -10.11 -9.77
N ASN A 82 -8.03 -10.13 -9.47
CA ASN A 82 -8.90 -11.23 -9.85
C ASN A 82 -9.08 -11.29 -11.38
N GLU A 83 -9.29 -10.14 -12.02
CA GLU A 83 -9.38 -10.05 -13.48
C GLU A 83 -8.05 -10.45 -14.15
N GLU A 84 -6.91 -9.99 -13.65
CA GLU A 84 -5.58 -10.41 -14.15
C GLU A 84 -5.43 -11.93 -14.08
N LYS A 85 -5.77 -12.54 -12.94
CA LYS A 85 -5.68 -14.00 -12.75
C LYS A 85 -6.68 -14.76 -13.63
N LYS A 86 -7.90 -14.25 -13.81
CA LYS A 86 -8.89 -14.80 -14.72
C LYS A 86 -8.35 -14.82 -16.16
N MET A 87 -7.72 -13.73 -16.60
CA MET A 87 -7.13 -13.66 -17.94
C MET A 87 -5.95 -14.60 -18.12
N GLU A 88 -5.11 -14.79 -17.10
CA GLU A 88 -4.02 -15.76 -17.16
C GLU A 88 -4.53 -17.21 -17.25
N LEU A 89 -5.57 -17.55 -16.49
CA LEU A 89 -6.21 -18.87 -16.58
C LEU A 89 -6.82 -19.10 -17.96
N LEU A 90 -7.55 -18.12 -18.48
CA LEU A 90 -8.15 -18.20 -19.81
C LEU A 90 -7.10 -18.34 -20.92
N PHE A 91 -6.00 -17.60 -20.82
CA PHE A 91 -4.87 -17.74 -21.74
C PHE A 91 -4.33 -19.17 -21.75
N ASN A 92 -4.17 -19.78 -20.58
CA ASN A 92 -3.71 -21.17 -20.47
C ASN A 92 -4.71 -22.16 -21.11
N GLU A 93 -6.01 -21.92 -21.01
CA GLU A 93 -7.02 -22.73 -21.70
C GLU A 93 -6.93 -22.60 -23.22
N VAL A 94 -6.77 -21.38 -23.74
CA VAL A 94 -6.59 -21.12 -25.17
C VAL A 94 -5.34 -21.84 -25.70
N VAL A 95 -4.23 -21.76 -24.98
CA VAL A 95 -2.98 -22.49 -25.31
C VAL A 95 -3.19 -24.01 -25.31
N LYS A 96 -4.07 -24.53 -24.46
CA LYS A 96 -4.45 -25.95 -24.41
C LYS A 96 -5.48 -26.35 -25.47
N GLY A 97 -5.89 -25.43 -26.35
CA GLY A 97 -6.76 -25.72 -27.49
C GLY A 97 -8.21 -25.25 -27.34
N LYS A 98 -8.55 -24.47 -26.31
CA LYS A 98 -9.86 -23.81 -26.24
C LYS A 98 -10.03 -22.86 -27.44
N ASN A 99 -11.20 -22.93 -28.07
CA ASN A 99 -11.49 -22.15 -29.27
C ASN A 99 -11.71 -20.67 -28.90
N ILE A 100 -10.95 -19.78 -29.54
CA ILE A 100 -11.08 -18.32 -29.33
C ILE A 100 -12.44 -17.75 -29.74
N TYR A 101 -13.16 -18.41 -30.65
CA TYR A 101 -14.49 -17.99 -31.08
C TYR A 101 -15.59 -18.26 -30.04
N GLU A 102 -15.28 -19.03 -28.99
CA GLU A 102 -16.19 -19.29 -27.86
C GLU A 102 -16.09 -18.22 -26.76
N LEU A 103 -15.13 -17.30 -26.87
CA LEU A 103 -14.88 -16.27 -25.88
C LEU A 103 -15.79 -15.05 -26.08
N ASP A 104 -16.22 -14.46 -24.97
CA ASP A 104 -16.99 -13.21 -25.04
C ASP A 104 -16.12 -12.00 -25.36
N VAL A 105 -16.75 -10.88 -25.74
CA VAL A 105 -16.04 -9.64 -26.11
C VAL A 105 -15.17 -9.09 -24.97
N GLY A 106 -15.62 -9.24 -23.72
CA GLY A 106 -14.88 -8.85 -22.53
C GLY A 106 -13.63 -9.70 -22.33
N GLU A 107 -13.77 -11.02 -22.48
CA GLU A 107 -12.67 -11.99 -22.43
C GLU A 107 -11.65 -11.77 -23.54
N LEU A 108 -12.09 -11.58 -24.78
CA LEU A 108 -11.22 -11.27 -25.92
C LEU A 108 -10.44 -9.98 -25.70
N ARG A 109 -11.11 -8.93 -25.19
CA ARG A 109 -10.47 -7.67 -24.85
C ARG A 109 -9.46 -7.84 -23.70
N GLY A 110 -9.80 -8.61 -22.68
CA GLY A 110 -8.93 -8.90 -21.55
C GLY A 110 -7.68 -9.67 -21.97
N LEU A 111 -7.83 -10.71 -22.80
CA LEU A 111 -6.72 -11.43 -23.41
C LEU A 111 -5.84 -10.53 -24.26
N THR A 112 -6.43 -9.65 -25.08
CA THR A 112 -5.68 -8.68 -25.90
C THR A 112 -4.79 -7.79 -25.04
N LYS A 113 -5.31 -7.29 -23.91
CA LYS A 113 -4.52 -6.52 -22.93
C LYS A 113 -3.41 -7.36 -22.32
N LEU A 114 -3.70 -8.60 -21.92
CA LEU A 114 -2.72 -9.52 -21.35
C LEU A 114 -1.59 -9.81 -22.35
N PHE A 115 -1.91 -10.06 -23.62
CA PHE A 115 -0.91 -10.27 -24.67
C PHE A 115 0.00 -9.07 -24.86
N ALA A 116 -0.56 -7.85 -24.93
CA ALA A 116 0.23 -6.63 -25.03
C ALA A 116 1.20 -6.47 -23.85
N LEU A 117 0.73 -6.74 -22.63
CA LEU A 117 1.53 -6.69 -21.41
C LEU A 117 2.67 -7.73 -21.45
N LYS A 118 2.37 -9.00 -21.72
CA LYS A 118 3.38 -10.07 -21.76
C LYS A 118 4.40 -9.83 -22.89
N LYS A 119 3.96 -9.32 -24.04
CA LYS A 119 4.86 -8.93 -25.15
C LYS A 119 5.84 -7.84 -24.71
N ALA A 120 5.36 -6.77 -24.07
CA ALA A 120 6.22 -5.71 -23.55
C ALA A 120 7.24 -6.24 -22.51
N GLN A 121 6.81 -7.14 -21.62
CA GLN A 121 7.70 -7.78 -20.65
C GLN A 121 8.80 -8.63 -21.30
N VAL A 122 8.48 -9.34 -22.38
CA VAL A 122 9.46 -10.13 -23.14
C VAL A 122 10.49 -9.22 -23.81
N GLU A 123 10.06 -8.13 -24.44
CA GLU A 123 10.98 -7.18 -25.07
C GLU A 123 11.91 -6.51 -24.05
N GLU A 124 11.37 -6.12 -22.89
CA GLU A 124 12.17 -5.54 -21.80
C GLU A 124 13.23 -6.53 -21.28
N ARG A 125 12.84 -7.79 -21.03
CA ARG A 125 13.80 -8.84 -20.62
C ARG A 125 14.87 -9.10 -21.68
N LYS A 126 14.49 -9.07 -22.96
CA LYS A 126 15.43 -9.23 -24.08
C LYS A 126 16.48 -8.12 -24.10
N LYS A 127 16.08 -6.87 -23.84
CA LYS A 127 16.98 -5.73 -23.71
C LYS A 127 17.95 -5.89 -22.52
N GLN A 128 17.43 -6.25 -21.35
CA GLN A 128 18.25 -6.48 -20.14
C GLN A 128 19.30 -7.59 -20.34
N LEU A 129 18.92 -8.69 -21.02
CA LEU A 129 19.84 -9.78 -21.34
C LEU A 129 20.96 -9.33 -22.31
N HIS A 130 20.63 -8.51 -23.31
CA HIS A 130 21.61 -7.99 -24.26
C HIS A 130 22.64 -7.08 -23.58
N GLU A 131 22.19 -6.17 -22.72
CA GLU A 131 23.05 -5.27 -21.94
C GLU A 131 23.97 -6.04 -20.98
N HIS A 132 23.45 -7.10 -20.34
CA HIS A 132 24.24 -7.96 -19.46
C HIS A 132 25.32 -8.75 -20.22
N ASN A 133 25.01 -9.29 -21.40
CA ASN A 133 25.99 -10.03 -22.20
C ASN A 133 27.13 -9.13 -22.71
N GLN A 134 26.83 -7.89 -23.12
CA GLN A 134 27.84 -6.91 -23.56
C GLN A 134 28.79 -6.48 -22.42
N SER A 135 28.29 -6.43 -21.18
CA SER A 135 29.10 -6.08 -20.02
C SER A 135 30.01 -7.23 -19.55
N ILE A 136 29.66 -8.49 -19.88
CA ILE A 136 30.51 -9.67 -19.64
C ILE A 136 31.66 -9.74 -20.66
N GLU A 137 31.38 -9.57 -21.97
CA GLU A 137 32.41 -9.66 -23.03
C GLU A 137 33.50 -8.56 -22.93
N GLY A 138 33.21 -7.45 -22.26
CA GLY A 138 34.20 -6.39 -21.99
C GLY A 138 35.23 -6.72 -20.90
N SER A 139 35.01 -7.76 -20.09
CA SER A 139 35.86 -8.09 -18.93
C SER A 139 36.88 -9.21 -19.20
N ASP A 140 36.68 -10.03 -20.24
CA ASP A 140 37.56 -11.17 -20.56
C ASP A 140 38.76 -10.81 -21.46
N ASN A 141 38.80 -9.60 -22.04
CA ASN A 141 39.88 -9.17 -22.94
C ASN A 141 41.14 -8.62 -22.24
N ASN A 142 41.28 -8.80 -20.92
CA ASN A 142 42.40 -8.23 -20.14
C ASN A 142 43.32 -9.25 -19.47
N ALA A 143 43.44 -10.47 -20.02
CA ALA A 143 44.51 -11.41 -19.68
C ALA A 143 45.60 -11.38 -20.76
N GLN A 144 46.43 -10.32 -20.78
CA GLN A 144 47.64 -10.27 -21.60
C GLN A 144 48.70 -11.23 -21.03
N GLU A 145 49.16 -12.15 -21.89
CA GLU A 145 50.40 -12.91 -21.76
C GLU A 145 51.58 -11.98 -21.40
N LYS A 146 52.30 -12.32 -20.34
CA LYS A 146 53.63 -11.76 -20.08
C LYS A 146 54.67 -12.63 -20.79
N ASP A 147 55.19 -12.11 -21.89
CA ASP A 147 56.38 -12.63 -22.56
C ASP A 147 57.63 -12.12 -21.81
N ASP A 148 58.23 -12.99 -21.01
CA ASP A 148 59.49 -12.71 -20.30
C ASP A 148 60.67 -12.92 -21.27
N GLY A 149 61.01 -11.84 -21.99
CA GLY A 149 62.21 -11.77 -22.82
C GLY A 149 63.50 -11.92 -21.99
N HIS A 150 64.21 -13.02 -22.20
CA HIS A 150 65.57 -13.23 -21.69
C HIS A 150 66.61 -12.54 -22.59
N PRO A 151 67.59 -11.78 -22.07
CA PRO A 151 68.64 -11.18 -22.88
C PRO A 151 69.76 -12.18 -23.19
N LYS A 152 70.19 -12.19 -24.45
CA LYS A 152 71.33 -12.97 -24.95
C LYS A 152 72.66 -12.33 -24.54
N ILE A 153 73.60 -13.16 -24.09
CA ILE A 153 75.03 -13.05 -24.40
C ILE A 153 75.44 -14.40 -25.00
#